data_AF-A0A6H2HB37-F1
#
_entry.id   AF-A0A6H2HB37-F1
#
_cell.length_a   1.000
_cell.length_b   1.000
_cell.length_c   1.000
_cell.angle_alpha   90.00
_cell.angle_beta   90.00
_cell.angle_gamma   90.00
#
_symmetry.space_group_name_H-M   'P 1'
#
loop_
_entity.id
_entity.type
_entity.pdbx_description
1 polymer ?
#
loop_
_entity_poly.entity_id
_entity_poly.type
_entity_poly.pdbx_seq_one_letter_code
_entity_poly.pdbx_strand_id
1 'polypeptide(L)'
;MIRIVLDDGEPAPASAEIELIGDSKEFFVARRGEAFITGLQTTNRLRLKWNETSCTFDVVLPAGSLDDIPRLGPLVCSGVKR
;
A
#
# COMPACT_ATOMS: atom_id res chain seq x y z
N MET A 1 2.47 2.79 8.57
CA MET A 1 1.09 2.51 8.10
C MET A 1 0.87 3.26 6.81
N ILE A 2 0.33 2.61 5.80
CA ILE A 2 -0.01 3.28 4.54
C ILE A 2 -1.53 3.34 4.37
N ARG A 3 -2.02 4.39 3.71
CA ARG A 3 -3.41 4.53 3.31
C ARG A 3 -3.49 4.56 1.79
N ILE A 4 -4.34 3.71 1.23
CA ILE A 4 -4.51 3.52 -0.21
C ILE A 4 -5.94 3.87 -0.59
N VAL A 5 -6.07 4.62 -1.68
CA VAL A 5 -7.34 4.98 -2.31
C VAL A 5 -7.31 4.55 -3.77
N LEU A 6 -8.48 4.25 -4.32
CA LEU A 6 -8.67 3.95 -5.73
C LEU A 6 -8.85 5.25 -6.55
N ASP A 7 -8.93 5.13 -7.88
CA ASP A 7 -9.12 6.28 -8.79
C ASP A 7 -10.42 7.07 -8.52
N ASP A 8 -11.43 6.43 -7.92
CA ASP A 8 -12.71 7.04 -7.54
C ASP A 8 -12.65 7.80 -6.19
N GLY A 9 -11.49 7.78 -5.52
CA GLY A 9 -11.29 8.37 -4.20
C GLY A 9 -11.79 7.51 -3.04
N GLU A 10 -12.38 6.33 -3.32
CA GLU A 10 -12.76 5.37 -2.29
C GLU A 10 -11.54 4.66 -1.71
N PRO A 11 -11.57 4.26 -0.43
CA PRO A 11 -10.51 3.45 0.14
C PRO A 11 -10.39 2.10 -0.55
N ALA A 12 -9.15 1.61 -0.68
CA ALA A 12 -8.91 0.27 -1.21
C ALA A 12 -9.73 -0.79 -0.42
N PRO A 13 -10.32 -1.76 -1.11
CA PRO A 13 -11.14 -2.79 -0.48
C PRO A 13 -10.33 -3.59 0.54
N ALA A 14 -10.96 -3.86 1.69
CA ALA A 14 -10.40 -4.78 2.68
C ALA A 14 -10.20 -6.14 2.03
N SER A 15 -9.15 -6.87 2.43
CA SER A 15 -8.66 -8.13 1.81
C SER A 15 -7.91 -7.99 0.49
N ALA A 16 -7.70 -6.77 -0.04
CA ALA A 16 -6.73 -6.61 -1.12
C ALA A 16 -5.32 -7.01 -0.64
N GLU A 17 -4.62 -7.77 -1.47
CA GLU A 17 -3.27 -8.25 -1.20
C GLU A 17 -2.26 -7.19 -1.64
N ILE A 18 -1.24 -6.95 -0.83
CA ILE A 18 -0.12 -6.08 -1.15
C ILE A 18 1.15 -6.90 -1.13
N GLU A 19 1.83 -6.91 -2.27
CA GLU A 19 3.13 -7.53 -2.45
C GLU A 19 4.20 -6.44 -2.50
N LEU A 20 5.29 -6.64 -1.74
CA LEU A 20 6.46 -5.79 -1.83
C LEU A 20 7.34 -6.27 -2.99
N ILE A 21 7.39 -5.52 -4.09
CA ILE A 21 8.17 -5.91 -5.28
C ILE A 21 9.66 -5.93 -4.91
N GLY A 22 10.27 -7.11 -5.04
CA GLY A 22 11.67 -7.36 -4.67
C GLY A 22 11.85 -7.98 -3.28
N ASP A 23 10.76 -8.18 -2.53
CA ASP A 23 10.71 -9.03 -1.33
C ASP A 23 9.63 -10.11 -1.56
N SER A 24 9.63 -11.18 -0.77
CA SER A 24 8.62 -12.24 -0.82
C SER A 24 7.54 -12.05 0.23
N LYS A 25 7.36 -10.82 0.71
CA LYS A 25 6.41 -10.48 1.77
C LYS A 25 5.10 -9.99 1.20
N GLU A 26 4.04 -10.60 1.70
CA GLU A 26 2.66 -10.29 1.37
C GLU A 26 1.98 -9.69 2.60
N PHE A 27 1.20 -8.64 2.38
CA PHE A 27 0.44 -7.91 3.38
C PHE A 27 -1.00 -7.75 2.90
N PHE A 28 -1.91 -7.44 3.82
CA PHE A 28 -3.32 -7.29 3.48
C PHE A 28 -3.82 -5.89 3.83
N VAL A 29 -4.68 -5.35 2.97
CA VAL A 29 -5.42 -4.12 3.22
C VAL A 29 -6.49 -4.39 4.29
N ALA A 30 -6.40 -3.65 5.38
CA ALA A 30 -7.38 -3.60 6.44
C ALA A 30 -8.56 -2.69 6.07
N ARG A 31 -9.47 -2.48 7.02
CA ARG A 31 -10.60 -1.57 6.83
C ARG A 31 -10.11 -0.14 6.53
N ARG A 32 -10.90 0.62 5.76
CA ARG A 32 -10.60 2.01 5.35
C ARG A 32 -9.40 2.16 4.42
N GLY A 33 -8.97 1.09 3.75
CA GLY A 33 -7.86 1.15 2.79
C GLY A 33 -6.50 1.30 3.48
N GLU A 34 -6.39 0.90 4.75
CA GLU A 34 -5.16 1.02 5.52
C GLU A 34 -4.39 -0.30 5.48
N ALA A 35 -3.06 -0.24 5.38
CA ALA A 35 -2.22 -1.43 5.46
C ALA A 35 -1.00 -1.19 6.34
N PHE A 36 -0.61 -2.21 7.09
CA PHE A 36 0.60 -2.20 7.91
C PHE A 36 1.67 -3.04 7.22
N ILE A 37 2.69 -2.36 6.70
CA ILE A 37 3.79 -2.98 5.96
C ILE A 37 5.06 -2.77 6.76
N THR A 38 5.84 -3.84 6.91
CA THR A 38 7.10 -3.87 7.65
C THR A 38 8.27 -4.21 6.73
N GLY A 39 9.49 -3.83 7.13
CA GLY A 39 10.68 -4.09 6.32
C GLY A 39 10.84 -3.16 5.11
N LEU A 40 10.12 -2.05 5.07
CA LEU A 40 10.26 -1.02 4.04
C LEU A 40 11.66 -0.38 4.09
N GLN A 41 12.26 -0.19 2.92
CA GLN A 41 13.48 0.57 2.66
C GLN A 41 13.17 2.04 2.37
N THR A 42 14.17 2.89 2.11
CA THR A 42 13.93 4.31 1.75
C THR A 42 12.96 4.47 0.57
N THR A 43 13.09 3.61 -0.44
CA THR A 43 12.20 3.56 -1.59
C THR A 43 11.72 2.13 -1.76
N ASN A 44 10.41 1.95 -1.88
CA ASN A 44 9.78 0.65 -2.03
C ASN A 44 8.81 0.72 -3.18
N ARG A 45 8.65 -0.40 -3.88
CA ARG A 45 7.60 -0.54 -4.87
C ARG A 45 6.63 -1.60 -4.39
N LEU A 46 5.37 -1.21 -4.28
CA LEU A 46 4.31 -2.10 -3.83
C LEU A 46 3.38 -2.41 -4.99
N ARG A 47 2.90 -3.65 -5.04
CA ARG A 47 1.85 -4.09 -5.94
C ARG A 47 0.63 -4.46 -5.11
N LEU A 48 -0.49 -3.78 -5.34
CA LEU A 48 -1.77 -4.21 -4.80
C LEU A 48 -2.48 -5.09 -5.82
N LYS A 49 -2.98 -6.25 -5.38
CA LYS A 49 -3.79 -7.18 -6.17
C LYS A 49 -5.18 -7.27 -5.56
N TRP A 50 -6.19 -7.17 -6.40
CA TRP A 50 -7.58 -7.30 -5.98
C TRP A 50 -8.47 -7.72 -7.16
N ASN A 51 -9.26 -8.78 -6.97
CA ASN A 51 -10.24 -9.27 -7.96
C ASN A 51 -9.69 -9.36 -9.39
N GLU A 52 -8.57 -10.08 -9.58
CA GLU A 52 -7.82 -10.24 -10.84
C GLU A 52 -7.20 -8.96 -11.43
N THR A 53 -7.47 -7.80 -10.84
CA THR A 53 -6.79 -6.54 -11.16
C THR A 53 -5.58 -6.33 -10.26
N SER A 54 -4.60 -5.56 -10.75
CA SER A 54 -3.48 -5.14 -9.92
C SER A 54 -3.03 -3.73 -10.29
N CYS A 55 -2.53 -3.01 -9.30
CA CYS A 55 -1.88 -1.71 -9.49
C CYS A 55 -0.51 -1.74 -8.82
N THR A 56 0.39 -0.90 -9.31
CA THR A 56 1.73 -0.73 -8.72
C THR A 56 1.95 0.73 -8.38
N PHE A 57 2.51 0.99 -7.20
CA PHE A 57 2.82 2.33 -6.73
C PHE A 57 4.11 2.35 -5.92
N ASP A 58 4.82 3.47 -6.00
CA ASP A 58 6.06 3.68 -5.27
C ASP A 58 5.78 4.34 -3.92
N VAL A 59 6.45 3.86 -2.87
CA VAL A 59 6.36 4.35 -1.51
C VAL A 59 7.73 4.76 -1.02
N VAL A 60 7.88 6.06 -0.78
CA VAL A 60 9.09 6.64 -0.21
C VAL A 60 8.90 6.82 1.28
N LEU A 61 9.78 6.21 2.08
CA LEU A 61 9.82 6.44 3.52
C LEU A 61 10.47 7.81 3.79
N PRO A 62 9.80 8.71 4.53
CA PRO A 62 10.41 9.98 4.92
C PRO A 62 11.60 9.72 5.85
N ALA A 63 12.65 10.52 5.69
CA ALA A 63 13.77 10.50 6.62
C ALA A 63 13.31 11.04 7.98
N GLY A 64 13.08 10.14 8.94
CA GLY A 64 12.58 10.44 10.29
C GLY A 64 12.92 9.33 11.27
N SER A 65 12.67 9.56 12.56
CA SER A 65 12.97 8.60 13.63
C SER A 65 12.23 7.27 13.42
N LEU A 66 12.97 6.16 13.51
CA LEU A 66 12.46 4.78 13.41
C LEU A 66 11.43 4.42 14.51
N ASP A 67 11.36 5.22 15.57
CA ASP A 67 10.42 5.06 16.68
C ASP A 67 8.97 5.45 16.32
N ASP A 68 8.78 6.27 15.28
CA ASP A 68 7.45 6.64 14.80
C ASP A 68 7.06 5.77 13.60
N ILE A 69 5.89 5.12 13.68
CA ILE A 69 5.31 4.43 12.52
C ILE A 69 4.86 5.51 11.53
N PRO A 70 5.55 5.71 10.39
CA PRO A 70 5.19 6.77 9.47
C PRO A 70 3.82 6.47 8.85
N ARG A 71 2.97 7.49 8.79
CA ARG A 71 1.67 7.44 8.11
C ARG A 71 1.86 7.93 6.69
N LEU A 72 1.84 7.03 5.71
CA LEU A 72 2.07 7.36 4.30
C LEU A 72 0.74 7.32 3.53
N GLY A 73 0.51 8.31 2.68
CA GLY A 73 -0.65 8.37 1.79
C GLY A 73 -1.50 9.63 1.97
N PRO A 74 -2.64 9.72 1.26
CA PRO A 74 -3.25 8.65 0.46
C PRO A 74 -2.43 8.32 -0.81
N LEU A 75 -2.17 7.03 -1.00
CA LEU A 75 -1.54 6.49 -2.20
C LEU A 75 -2.65 6.10 -3.18
N VAL A 76 -2.61 6.65 -4.39
CA VAL A 76 -3.61 6.35 -5.42
C VAL A 76 -3.19 5.08 -6.16
N CYS A 77 -4.08 4.10 -6.15
CA CYS A 77 -3.96 2.86 -6.89
C CYS A 77 -4.85 2.94 -8.13
N SER A 78 -4.22 3.12 -9.29
CA SER A 78 -4.95 3.25 -10.55
C SER A 78 -5.21 1.91 -11.21
N GLY A 79 -6.43 1.72 -11.73
CA GLY A 79 -6.83 0.52 -12.49
C GLY A 79 -7.45 -0.61 -11.67
N VAL A 80 -7.53 -0.48 -10.36
CA VAL A 80 -8.34 -1.36 -9.50
C VAL A 80 -9.69 -0.70 -9.32
N LYS A 81 -10.75 -1.34 -9.81
CA LYS A 81 -12.14 -0.90 -9.62
C LYS A 81 -12.83 -1.86 -8.70
N ARG A 82 -13.56 -1.33 -7.73
CA ARG A 82 -14.32 -2.09 -6.74
C ARG A 82 -15.50 -2.88 -7.33
#